data_AF-A0A941ZBH2-F1
#
_entry.id   AF-A0A941ZBH2-F1
#
_cell.length_a   1.000
_cell.length_b   1.000
_cell.length_c   1.000
_cell.angle_alpha   90.00
_cell.angle_beta   90.00
_cell.angle_gamma   90.00
#
_symmetry.space_group_name_H-M   'P 1'
#
loop_
_entity.id
_entity.type
_entity.pdbx_description
1 polymer ?
#
loop_
_entity_poly.entity_id
_entity_poly.type
_entity_poly.pdbx_seq_one_letter_code
_entity_poly.pdbx_strand_id
1 'polypeptide(L)'
;MANPKPEELAKIGYQPQKTGWMETPTVLQKGIFCYANKPKSLEAVGLPNPRQWSVPDEDWKLPDNWQEIFIEGLHERVNKYRSFRLFLDICVRCGACADKCHYYIGSGDPKNMPVLRAELLRSIYRKYCTTSGKIMGKIAGARDLTIDVLKEIWYYAYQCSECR
;
A
#
# COMPACT_ATOMS: atom_id res chain seq x y z
N MET A 1 -18.56 -18.20 12.98
CA MET A 1 -19.20 -16.90 13.29
C MET A 1 -20.25 -16.68 12.23
N ALA A 2 -21.48 -16.34 12.60
CA ALA A 2 -22.51 -16.01 11.61
C ALA A 2 -22.07 -14.78 10.81
N ASN A 3 -22.34 -14.74 9.51
CA ASN A 3 -22.07 -13.57 8.71
C ASN A 3 -22.92 -12.39 9.23
N PRO A 4 -22.36 -11.17 9.32
CA PRO A 4 -23.13 -9.99 9.73
C PRO A 4 -24.29 -9.72 8.78
N LYS A 5 -25.35 -9.08 9.29
CA LYS A 5 -26.53 -8.77 8.48
C LYS A 5 -26.24 -7.65 7.47
N PRO A 6 -26.92 -7.58 6.31
CA PRO A 6 -26.71 -6.51 5.34
C PRO A 6 -26.86 -5.10 5.92
N GLU A 7 -27.81 -4.90 6.85
CA GLU A 7 -28.04 -3.60 7.49
C GLU A 7 -26.89 -3.20 8.43
N GLU A 8 -26.15 -4.19 8.96
CA GLU A 8 -24.96 -3.95 9.79
C GLU A 8 -23.77 -3.62 8.90
N LEU A 9 -23.61 -4.33 7.77
CA LEU A 9 -22.58 -4.05 6.78
C LEU A 9 -22.71 -2.68 6.12
N ALA A 10 -23.94 -2.18 5.96
CA ALA A 10 -24.20 -0.86 5.40
C ALA A 10 -23.81 0.31 6.33
N LYS A 11 -23.55 0.05 7.63
CA LYS A 11 -23.20 1.09 8.61
C LYS A 11 -21.69 1.39 8.56
N ILE A 12 -21.31 2.24 7.62
CA ILE A 12 -19.90 2.60 7.39
C ILE A 12 -19.58 3.92 8.10
N GLY A 13 -18.53 3.90 8.91
CA GLY A 13 -18.04 5.09 9.62
C GLY A 13 -17.02 5.87 8.79
N TYR A 14 -17.34 7.11 8.43
CA TYR A 14 -16.42 8.02 7.71
C TYR A 14 -15.68 8.98 8.63
N GLN A 15 -15.70 8.73 9.94
CA GLN A 15 -15.01 9.60 10.89
C GLN A 15 -13.50 9.53 10.67
N PRO A 16 -12.82 10.68 10.49
CA PRO A 16 -11.37 10.70 10.40
C PRO A 16 -10.73 10.09 11.63
N GLN A 17 -9.62 9.38 11.44
CA GLN A 17 -8.83 8.90 12.56
C GLN A 17 -8.25 10.07 13.36
N LYS A 18 -8.06 9.85 14.67
CA LYS A 18 -7.49 10.88 15.57
C LYS A 18 -6.00 11.13 15.31
N THR A 19 -5.30 10.12 14.80
CA THR A 19 -3.87 10.15 14.47
C THR A 19 -3.67 10.39 12.98
N GLY A 20 -2.48 10.90 12.63
CA GLY A 20 -2.07 10.98 11.25
C GLY A 20 -1.95 9.59 10.61
N TRP A 21 -2.09 9.53 9.29
CA TRP A 21 -2.13 8.27 8.56
C TRP A 21 -0.83 7.47 8.60
N MET A 22 0.31 8.13 8.86
CA MET A 22 1.61 7.46 9.03
C MET A 22 1.75 6.84 10.41
N GLU A 23 1.07 7.40 11.41
CA GLU A 23 1.08 6.96 12.80
C GLU A 23 0.03 5.90 13.08
N THR A 24 -1.05 5.85 12.29
CA THR A 24 -2.05 4.79 12.42
C THR A 24 -1.52 3.48 11.84
N PRO A 25 -1.37 2.41 12.64
CA PRO A 25 -0.99 1.10 12.12
C PRO A 25 -2.10 0.50 11.24
N THR A 26 -1.68 -0.29 10.26
CA THR A 26 -2.61 -1.00 9.37
C THR A 26 -2.95 -2.37 9.96
N VAL A 27 -4.24 -2.64 10.09
CA VAL A 27 -4.75 -3.93 10.56
C VAL A 27 -5.14 -4.79 9.36
N LEU A 28 -4.42 -5.89 9.15
CA LEU A 28 -4.67 -6.83 8.06
C LEU A 28 -5.91 -7.68 8.39
N GLN A 29 -7.07 -7.30 7.84
CA GLN A 29 -8.33 -7.95 8.16
C GLN A 29 -8.53 -9.26 7.39
N LYS A 30 -8.82 -10.34 8.12
CA LYS A 30 -9.14 -11.64 7.53
C LYS A 30 -10.36 -11.52 6.60
N GLY A 31 -10.22 -12.03 5.38
CA GLY A 31 -11.25 -11.96 4.35
C GLY A 31 -11.19 -10.70 3.49
N ILE A 32 -10.29 -9.75 3.78
CA ILE A 32 -10.06 -8.56 2.95
C ILE A 32 -8.74 -8.65 2.19
N PHE A 33 -7.67 -9.11 2.83
CA PHE A 33 -6.38 -9.27 2.15
C PHE A 33 -6.44 -10.38 1.09
N CYS A 34 -5.68 -10.21 0.01
CA CYS A 34 -5.37 -11.29 -0.93
C CYS A 34 -4.54 -12.37 -0.23
N TYR A 35 -4.55 -13.63 -0.68
CA TYR A 35 -3.69 -14.66 -0.10
C TYR A 35 -2.40 -14.82 -0.91
N ALA A 36 -1.32 -15.21 -0.24
CA ALA A 36 -0.07 -15.58 -0.90
C ALA A 36 -0.30 -16.78 -1.84
N ASN A 37 0.36 -16.75 -3.00
CA ASN A 37 0.30 -17.85 -3.95
C ASN A 37 1.19 -19.02 -3.48
N LYS A 38 0.88 -20.24 -3.94
CA LYS A 38 1.68 -21.43 -3.62
C LYS A 38 3.07 -21.31 -4.28
N PRO A 39 4.16 -21.70 -3.61
CA PRO A 39 5.51 -21.62 -4.17
C PRO A 39 5.64 -22.35 -5.51
N LYS A 40 5.12 -23.57 -5.58
CA LYS A 40 5.09 -24.39 -6.80
C LYS A 40 4.42 -23.68 -7.99
N SER A 41 3.38 -22.89 -7.75
CA SER A 41 2.69 -22.15 -8.79
C SER A 41 3.54 -20.98 -9.30
N LEU A 42 4.26 -20.29 -8.40
CA LEU A 42 5.18 -19.21 -8.76
C LEU A 42 6.38 -19.74 -9.57
N GLU A 43 6.96 -20.86 -9.14
CA GLU A 43 8.05 -21.56 -9.84
C GLU A 43 7.63 -21.98 -11.25
N ALA A 44 6.42 -22.55 -11.39
CA ALA A 44 5.91 -23.03 -12.67
C ALA A 44 5.78 -21.93 -13.73
N VAL A 45 5.56 -20.68 -13.32
CA VAL A 45 5.48 -19.52 -14.24
C VAL A 45 6.75 -18.66 -14.23
N GLY A 46 7.82 -19.09 -13.56
CA GLY A 46 9.10 -18.37 -13.49
C GLY A 46 9.03 -17.04 -12.73
N LEU A 47 8.11 -16.89 -11.78
CA LEU A 47 8.05 -15.70 -10.93
C LEU A 47 9.17 -15.73 -9.88
N PRO A 48 9.77 -14.56 -9.54
CA PRO A 48 10.88 -14.49 -8.60
C PRO A 48 10.44 -14.75 -7.15
N ASN A 49 11.38 -15.16 -6.32
CA ASN A 49 11.23 -15.35 -4.86
C ASN A 49 10.04 -16.24 -4.44
N PRO A 50 9.89 -17.45 -5.01
CA PRO A 50 8.89 -18.40 -4.57
C PRO A 50 9.16 -18.82 -3.12
N ARG A 51 8.16 -18.68 -2.24
CA ARG A 51 8.30 -18.99 -0.81
C ARG A 51 6.94 -19.26 -0.16
N GLN A 52 6.93 -20.07 0.90
CA GLN A 52 5.73 -20.40 1.65
C GLN A 52 5.55 -19.44 2.82
N TRP A 53 4.53 -18.58 2.73
CA TRP A 53 4.17 -17.58 3.74
C TRP A 53 2.66 -17.31 3.71
N SER A 54 2.14 -16.69 4.76
CA SER A 54 0.74 -16.24 4.85
C SER A 54 0.66 -14.83 5.43
N VAL A 55 -0.39 -14.08 5.09
CA VAL A 55 -0.59 -12.70 5.54
C VAL A 55 -0.68 -12.58 7.08
N PRO A 56 -1.37 -13.48 7.79
CA PRO A 56 -1.42 -13.44 9.26
C PRO A 56 -0.08 -13.77 9.95
N ASP A 57 0.90 -14.31 9.21
CA ASP A 57 2.19 -14.66 9.80
C ASP A 57 2.98 -13.39 10.14
N GLU A 58 3.65 -13.40 11.29
CA GLU A 58 4.54 -12.30 11.69
C GLU A 58 5.73 -12.17 10.73
N ASP A 59 6.34 -13.30 10.36
CA ASP A 59 7.43 -13.35 9.40
C ASP A 59 6.94 -13.79 8.01
N TRP A 60 7.14 -12.92 7.02
CA TRP A 60 6.81 -13.18 5.61
C TRP A 60 7.95 -13.85 4.84
N LYS A 61 9.04 -14.22 5.53
CA LYS A 61 10.22 -14.92 5.00
C LYS A 61 10.82 -14.23 3.79
N LEU A 62 10.90 -12.91 3.86
CA LEU A 62 11.48 -12.12 2.79
C LEU A 62 12.98 -12.43 2.66
N PRO A 63 13.56 -12.34 1.45
CA PRO A 63 15.00 -12.43 1.29
C PRO A 63 15.69 -11.31 2.09
N ASP A 64 16.92 -11.55 2.55
CA ASP A 64 17.64 -10.61 3.42
C ASP A 64 17.78 -9.20 2.82
N ASN A 65 17.91 -9.11 1.48
CA ASN A 65 18.04 -7.87 0.72
C ASN A 65 16.71 -7.33 0.15
N TRP A 66 15.58 -7.63 0.79
CA TRP A 66 14.27 -7.23 0.27
C TRP A 66 14.08 -5.71 0.16
N GLN A 67 14.73 -4.92 1.04
CA GLN A 67 14.64 -3.46 1.01
C GLN A 67 15.32 -2.93 -0.25
N GLU A 68 16.51 -3.42 -0.55
CA GLU A 68 17.29 -3.09 -1.74
C GLU A 68 16.48 -3.45 -3.00
N ILE A 69 15.93 -4.66 -3.07
CA ILE A 69 15.10 -5.11 -4.20
C ILE A 69 13.94 -4.14 -4.45
N PHE A 70 13.24 -3.70 -3.39
CA PHE A 70 12.13 -2.77 -3.54
C PHE A 70 12.59 -1.39 -4.00
N ILE A 71 13.64 -0.84 -3.37
CA ILE A 71 14.14 0.51 -3.64
C ILE A 71 14.72 0.60 -5.05
N GLU A 72 15.52 -0.39 -5.47
CA GLU A 72 16.05 -0.49 -6.83
C GLU A 72 14.93 -0.63 -7.86
N GLY A 73 13.94 -1.50 -7.59
CA GLY A 73 12.78 -1.65 -8.46
C GLY A 73 11.99 -0.35 -8.61
N LEU A 74 11.87 0.44 -7.55
CA LEU A 74 11.24 1.77 -7.58
C LEU A 74 12.09 2.77 -8.38
N HIS A 75 13.40 2.81 -8.14
CA HIS A 75 14.34 3.68 -8.88
C HIS A 75 14.29 3.40 -10.39
N GLU A 76 14.35 2.12 -10.77
CA GLU A 76 14.28 1.70 -12.17
C GLU A 76 13.00 2.23 -12.83
N ARG A 77 11.83 2.03 -12.19
CA ARG A 77 10.52 2.44 -12.73
C ARG A 77 10.39 3.95 -12.84
N VAL A 78 10.85 4.71 -11.84
CA VAL A 78 10.84 6.18 -11.87
C VAL A 78 11.72 6.72 -12.99
N ASN A 79 12.91 6.14 -13.20
CA ASN A 79 13.85 6.58 -14.23
C ASN A 79 13.41 6.16 -15.63
N LYS A 80 12.82 4.97 -15.77
CA LYS A 80 12.37 4.41 -17.05
C LYS A 80 11.06 5.03 -17.54
N TYR A 81 10.10 5.29 -16.65
CA TYR A 81 8.76 5.73 -17.03
C TYR A 81 8.46 7.15 -16.56
N ARG A 82 8.54 8.12 -17.49
CA ARG A 82 8.18 9.53 -17.23
C ARG A 82 6.76 9.67 -16.66
N SER A 83 5.79 8.92 -17.20
CA SER A 83 4.41 8.95 -16.72
C SER A 83 4.31 8.59 -15.24
N PHE A 84 4.99 7.52 -14.82
CA PHE A 84 5.02 7.09 -13.42
C PHE A 84 5.61 8.17 -12.52
N ARG A 85 6.75 8.75 -12.89
CA ARG A 85 7.34 9.88 -12.16
C ARG A 85 6.38 11.07 -12.05
N LEU A 86 5.77 11.48 -13.16
CA LEU A 86 4.81 12.59 -13.16
C LEU A 86 3.63 12.31 -12.21
N PHE A 87 3.04 11.11 -12.23
CA PHE A 87 1.93 10.78 -11.31
C PHE A 87 2.34 10.77 -9.83
N LEU A 88 3.60 10.53 -9.51
CA LEU A 88 4.13 10.66 -8.15
C LEU A 88 4.38 12.13 -7.75
N ASP A 89 4.72 12.99 -8.70
CA ASP A 89 5.10 14.39 -8.42
C ASP A 89 3.90 15.37 -8.44
N ILE A 90 2.94 15.19 -9.34
CA ILE A 90 1.91 16.21 -9.62
C ILE A 90 0.71 16.18 -8.68
N CYS A 91 0.56 15.14 -7.86
CA CYS A 91 -0.63 15.00 -7.02
C CYS A 91 -0.67 16.11 -5.96
N VAL A 92 -1.61 17.06 -6.11
CA VAL A 92 -1.86 18.14 -5.15
C VAL A 92 -2.69 17.70 -3.94
N ARG A 93 -3.08 16.43 -3.87
CA ARG A 93 -3.86 15.83 -2.76
C ARG A 93 -5.22 16.50 -2.54
N CYS A 94 -5.89 16.94 -3.60
CA CYS A 94 -7.20 17.60 -3.53
C CYS A 94 -8.35 16.70 -3.04
N GLY A 95 -8.20 15.38 -3.08
CA GLY A 95 -9.23 14.45 -2.61
C GLY A 95 -10.38 14.22 -3.59
N ALA A 96 -10.38 14.83 -4.79
CA ALA A 96 -11.47 14.73 -5.77
C ALA A 96 -11.76 13.30 -6.29
N CYS A 97 -10.86 12.34 -6.03
CA CYS A 97 -11.05 10.93 -6.38
C CYS A 97 -11.64 10.08 -5.25
N ALA A 98 -11.81 10.63 -4.05
CA ALA A 98 -12.23 9.87 -2.87
C ALA A 98 -13.62 9.25 -3.04
N ASP A 99 -14.60 10.07 -3.45
CA ASP A 99 -16.01 9.71 -3.61
C ASP A 99 -16.28 8.81 -4.84
N LYS A 100 -15.24 8.45 -5.60
CA LYS A 100 -15.32 7.52 -6.73
C LYS A 100 -14.82 6.13 -6.38
N CYS A 101 -14.10 5.98 -5.28
CA CYS A 101 -13.49 4.72 -4.91
C CYS A 101 -14.46 3.84 -4.10
N HIS A 102 -14.92 2.73 -4.69
CA HIS A 102 -15.79 1.77 -4.00
C HIS A 102 -15.15 1.19 -2.73
N TYR A 103 -13.83 1.05 -2.68
CA TYR A 103 -13.15 0.57 -1.48
C TYR A 103 -13.20 1.59 -0.35
N TYR A 104 -13.02 2.87 -0.66
CA TYR A 104 -13.16 3.91 0.35
C TYR A 104 -14.61 4.03 0.81
N ILE A 105 -15.56 4.09 -0.13
CA ILE A 105 -17.00 4.15 0.18
C ILE A 105 -17.42 2.92 1.00
N GLY A 106 -16.91 1.74 0.67
CA GLY A 106 -17.26 0.49 1.35
C GLY A 106 -16.59 0.27 2.71
N SER A 107 -15.50 0.98 3.03
CA SER A 107 -14.74 0.76 4.26
C SER A 107 -14.66 1.98 5.19
N GLY A 108 -14.83 3.19 4.67
CA GLY A 108 -14.53 4.44 5.38
C GLY A 108 -13.05 4.66 5.67
N ASP A 109 -12.17 3.71 5.33
CA ASP A 109 -10.73 3.77 5.61
C ASP A 109 -10.04 4.76 4.67
N PRO A 110 -9.46 5.86 5.19
CA PRO A 110 -8.77 6.84 4.37
C PRO A 110 -7.66 6.22 3.50
N LYS A 111 -6.99 5.15 3.93
CA LYS A 111 -5.92 4.51 3.15
C LYS A 111 -6.44 3.77 1.91
N ASN A 112 -7.75 3.54 1.83
CA ASN A 112 -8.43 3.10 0.60
C ASN A 112 -8.77 4.24 -0.35
N MET A 113 -8.71 5.52 0.07
CA MET A 113 -8.88 6.66 -0.85
C MET A 113 -7.72 6.68 -1.86
N PRO A 114 -7.96 6.96 -3.16
CA PRO A 114 -6.90 6.87 -4.15
C PRO A 114 -5.75 7.86 -3.90
N VAL A 115 -6.02 9.03 -3.32
CA VAL A 115 -4.97 9.99 -2.92
C VAL A 115 -4.01 9.38 -1.91
N LEU A 116 -4.53 8.79 -0.83
CA LEU A 116 -3.75 8.30 0.29
C LEU A 116 -3.13 6.94 0.00
N ARG A 117 -3.83 6.07 -0.72
CA ARG A 117 -3.28 4.81 -1.22
C ARG A 117 -2.00 5.04 -2.03
N ALA A 118 -2.04 5.97 -2.98
CA ALA A 118 -0.85 6.33 -3.73
C ALA A 118 0.18 7.09 -2.86
N GLU A 119 -0.24 7.76 -1.78
CA GLU A 119 0.69 8.39 -0.83
C GLU A 119 1.50 7.36 -0.03
N LEU A 120 0.99 6.14 0.17
CA LEU A 120 1.76 5.04 0.76
C LEU A 120 3.05 4.79 -0.01
N LEU A 121 2.97 4.72 -1.35
CA LEU A 121 4.12 4.58 -2.23
C LEU A 121 4.90 5.90 -2.39
N ARG A 122 4.21 7.04 -2.53
CA ARG A 122 4.88 8.34 -2.68
C ARG A 122 5.75 8.70 -1.46
N SER A 123 5.41 8.23 -0.26
CA SER A 123 6.22 8.43 0.94
C SER A 123 7.59 7.77 0.86
N ILE A 124 7.65 6.55 0.28
CA ILE A 124 8.90 5.83 -0.01
C ILE A 124 9.63 6.50 -1.18
N TYR A 125 8.90 6.86 -2.24
CA TYR A 125 9.46 7.63 -3.36
C TYR A 125 10.18 8.89 -2.89
N ARG A 126 9.55 9.69 -2.02
CA ARG A 126 10.18 10.90 -1.48
C ARG A 126 11.43 10.58 -0.68
N LYS A 127 11.38 9.57 0.21
CA LYS A 127 12.52 9.18 1.05
C LYS A 127 13.73 8.72 0.21
N TYR A 128 13.52 7.92 -0.83
CA TYR A 128 14.62 7.23 -1.51
C TYR A 128 14.96 7.80 -2.89
N CYS A 129 14.05 8.52 -3.55
CA CYS A 129 14.23 9.01 -4.93
C CYS A 129 14.36 10.54 -5.04
N THR A 130 14.05 11.31 -3.99
CA THR A 130 14.10 12.78 -4.04
C THR A 130 15.08 13.36 -3.02
N THR A 131 15.80 14.41 -3.41
CA THR A 131 16.73 15.10 -2.50
C THR A 131 15.99 15.80 -1.36
N SER A 132 14.86 16.46 -1.66
CA SER A 132 14.04 17.14 -0.64
C SER A 132 13.48 16.17 0.39
N GLY A 133 12.98 15.01 -0.03
CA GLY A 133 12.46 13.99 0.89
C GLY A 133 13.54 13.34 1.75
N LYS A 134 14.77 13.20 1.24
CA LYS A 134 15.93 12.73 2.03
C LYS A 134 16.29 13.71 3.15
N ILE A 135 16.25 15.01 2.86
CA ILE A 135 16.62 16.07 3.82
C ILE A 135 15.50 16.37 4.82
N MET A 136 14.27 16.58 4.33
CA MET A 136 13.15 17.01 5.15
C MET A 136 12.42 15.85 5.85
N GLY A 137 12.68 14.60 5.44
CA GLY A 137 12.11 13.41 6.08
C GLY A 137 10.58 13.48 6.22
N LYS A 138 10.08 13.27 7.44
CA LYS A 138 8.65 13.29 7.74
C LYS A 138 7.94 14.60 7.37
N ILE A 139 8.63 15.74 7.40
CA ILE A 139 8.04 17.05 7.03
C ILE A 139 7.66 17.05 5.54
N ALA A 140 8.50 16.45 4.68
CA ALA A 140 8.17 16.22 3.28
C ALA A 140 7.20 15.03 3.08
N GLY A 141 6.69 14.43 4.16
CA GLY A 141 5.88 13.23 4.13
C GLY A 141 6.67 11.98 3.70
N ALA A 142 7.98 11.97 3.89
CA ALA A 142 8.83 10.81 3.61
C ALA A 142 8.94 9.92 4.85
N ARG A 143 9.00 8.60 4.65
CA ARG A 143 9.20 7.61 5.72
C ARG A 143 10.10 6.48 5.25
N ASP A 144 10.70 5.78 6.21
CA ASP A 144 11.55 4.63 5.93
C ASP A 144 10.72 3.40 5.53
N LEU A 145 11.29 2.57 4.66
CA LEU A 145 10.69 1.32 4.22
C LEU A 145 10.93 0.22 5.27
N THR A 146 10.09 0.18 6.29
CA THR A 146 10.09 -0.92 7.28
C THR A 146 9.25 -2.11 6.79
N ILE A 147 9.36 -3.25 7.48
CA ILE A 147 8.53 -4.43 7.18
C ILE A 147 7.04 -4.11 7.29
N ASP A 148 6.62 -3.33 8.29
CA ASP A 148 5.22 -2.93 8.47
C ASP A 148 4.74 -2.02 7.34
N VAL A 149 5.60 -1.11 6.87
CA VAL A 149 5.31 -0.26 5.71
C VAL A 149 5.19 -1.10 4.44
N LEU A 150 6.04 -2.11 4.24
CA LEU A 150 5.91 -3.04 3.12
C LEU A 150 4.59 -3.82 3.19
N LYS A 151 4.24 -4.37 4.36
CA LYS A 151 2.97 -5.10 4.57
C LYS A 151 1.76 -4.20 4.30
N GLU A 152 1.82 -2.93 4.74
CA GLU A 152 0.80 -1.93 4.47
C GLU A 152 0.67 -1.64 2.97
N ILE A 153 1.78 -1.37 2.27
CA ILE A 153 1.76 -1.13 0.82
C ILE A 153 1.17 -2.34 0.10
N TRP A 154 1.60 -3.55 0.47
CA TRP A 154 1.09 -4.78 -0.11
C TRP A 154 -0.43 -4.93 0.11
N TYR A 155 -0.91 -4.71 1.34
CA TYR A 155 -2.32 -4.83 1.67
C TYR A 155 -3.19 -3.91 0.81
N TYR A 156 -2.88 -2.62 0.79
CA TYR A 156 -3.69 -1.64 0.07
C TYR A 156 -3.51 -1.69 -1.46
N ALA A 157 -2.32 -2.09 -1.95
CA ALA A 157 -2.10 -2.27 -3.38
C ALA A 157 -2.89 -3.46 -3.92
N TYR A 158 -2.80 -4.63 -3.26
CA TYR A 158 -3.47 -5.84 -3.73
C TYR A 158 -4.96 -5.91 -3.36
N GLN A 159 -5.43 -5.13 -2.37
CA GLN A 159 -6.86 -4.94 -2.15
C GLN A 159 -7.53 -4.17 -3.31
N CYS A 160 -6.77 -3.37 -4.07
CA CYS A 160 -7.28 -2.57 -5.18
C CYS A 160 -7.67 -3.42 -6.39
N SER A 161 -8.87 -3.22 -6.94
CA SER A 161 -9.25 -3.77 -8.25
C SER A 161 -8.72 -2.97 -9.45
N GLU A 162 -8.03 -1.84 -9.19
CA GLU A 162 -7.52 -0.93 -10.22
C GLU A 162 -8.59 -0.43 -11.21
N CYS A 163 -9.84 -0.34 -10.76
CA CYS A 163 -10.93 0.25 -11.54
C CYS A 163 -10.56 1.69 -11.93
N ARG A 164 -10.66 1.98 -13.23
CA ARG A 164 -10.34 3.27 -13.83
C ARG A 164 -11.59 4.04 -14.20
#